data_AF-A0A7S1EC92-F1
#
_entry.id   AF-A0A7S1EC92-F1
#
_cell.length_a   1.000
_cell.length_b   1.000
_cell.length_c   1.000
_cell.angle_alpha   90.00
_cell.angle_beta   90.00
_cell.angle_gamma   90.00
#
_symmetry.space_group_name_H-M   'P 1'
#
loop_
_entity.id
_entity.type
_entity.pdbx_description
1 polymer ?
#
loop_
_entity_poly.entity_id
_entity_poly.type
_entity_poly.pdbx_seq_one_letter_code
_entity_poly.pdbx_strand_id
1 'polypeptide(L)'
;SLCVCTWASVCLSCMRVLVRVWFRMARQLSMRAKSPSSSPPLPHQPSKKEDLFRRMARKDKVYGYMVVTQEDASVVKGLWNATKTYMRDKGIEPRSLQRHLNTEGEWNNNMFYTNFEISRTDFWRGEEYQSYFRHLDETMGIYMHRWGDAPIHLLGVSLFLEEGRIERFDDVPFWHQYYVNLPAPG
;
A
#
# COMPACT_ATOMS: atom_id res chain seq x y z
N SER A 1 9.38 -13.12 -6.67
CA SER A 1 10.07 -11.83 -6.44
C SER A 1 9.15 -10.86 -5.73
N LEU A 2 9.64 -10.10 -4.75
CA LEU A 2 8.87 -9.10 -4.00
C LEU A 2 9.17 -7.68 -4.53
N CYS A 3 8.21 -6.75 -4.47
CA CYS A 3 8.35 -5.36 -4.90
C CYS A 3 7.83 -4.38 -3.84
N VAL A 4 8.39 -3.17 -3.79
CA VAL A 4 7.89 -2.03 -3.01
C VAL A 4 7.53 -0.92 -3.99
N CYS A 5 6.29 -0.43 -3.93
CA CYS A 5 5.86 0.78 -4.63
C CYS A 5 5.66 1.89 -3.59
N THR A 6 6.43 2.98 -3.72
CA THR A 6 6.19 4.24 -3.02
C THR A 6 6.14 5.35 -4.07
N TRP A 7 4.96 5.70 -4.56
CA TRP A 7 4.83 6.76 -5.56
C TRP A 7 4.81 8.14 -4.90
N ALA A 8 5.75 8.99 -5.30
CA ALA A 8 5.60 10.44 -5.31
C ALA A 8 5.43 10.85 -6.78
N SER A 9 4.26 11.35 -7.15
CA SER A 9 3.97 11.78 -8.53
C SER A 9 4.79 13.01 -8.91
N VAL A 10 5.92 12.83 -9.62
CA VAL A 10 6.53 13.87 -10.48
C VAL A 10 7.24 13.24 -11.69
N CYS A 11 6.93 13.79 -12.87
CA CYS A 11 7.47 13.53 -14.20
C CYS A 11 9.01 13.27 -14.24
N LEU A 12 9.42 12.23 -14.99
CA LEU A 12 10.79 11.68 -15.06
C LEU A 12 11.91 12.68 -15.44
N SER A 13 11.59 13.87 -15.97
CA SER A 13 12.60 14.82 -16.44
C SER A 13 13.18 15.77 -15.37
N CYS A 14 12.61 15.85 -14.15
CA CYS A 14 13.12 16.75 -13.09
C CYS A 14 14.09 16.10 -12.08
N MET A 15 14.31 14.78 -12.16
CA MET A 15 14.98 14.00 -11.11
C MET A 15 16.48 14.30 -10.91
N ARG A 16 17.17 14.89 -11.89
CA ARG A 16 18.63 15.11 -11.79
C ARG A 16 19.03 16.39 -11.04
N VAL A 17 18.14 17.37 -10.93
CA VAL A 17 18.47 18.67 -10.30
C VAL A 17 18.12 18.68 -8.81
N LEU A 18 17.00 18.07 -8.42
CA LEU A 18 16.51 18.10 -7.03
C LEU A 18 17.37 17.26 -6.05
N VAL A 19 17.94 16.14 -6.50
CA VAL A 19 18.80 15.29 -5.66
C VAL A 19 20.08 16.02 -5.23
N ARG A 20 20.63 16.90 -6.07
CA ARG A 20 21.85 17.67 -5.75
C ARG A 20 21.60 18.83 -4.77
N VAL A 21 20.40 19.41 -4.78
CA VAL A 21 20.03 20.51 -3.86
C VAL A 21 19.73 19.97 -2.47
N TRP A 22 19.07 18.81 -2.37
CA TRP A 22 18.72 18.19 -1.09
C TRP A 22 19.96 17.76 -0.29
N PHE A 23 20.96 17.17 -0.94
CA PHE A 23 22.23 16.83 -0.28
C PHE A 23 23.05 18.04 0.19
N ARG A 24 22.91 19.21 -0.46
CA ARG A 24 23.57 20.45 -0.05
C ARG A 24 22.87 21.11 1.15
N MET A 25 21.53 21.10 1.22
CA MET A 25 20.80 21.62 2.40
C MET A 25 20.94 20.73 3.64
N ALA A 26 20.92 19.40 3.48
CA ALA A 26 21.10 18.47 4.60
C ALA A 26 22.48 18.61 5.29
N ARG A 27 23.53 18.96 4.52
CA ARG A 27 24.87 19.24 5.07
C ARG A 27 24.96 20.57 5.82
N GLN A 28 24.20 21.60 5.43
CA GLN A 28 24.23 22.89 6.11
C GLN A 28 23.42 22.91 7.40
N LEU A 29 22.32 22.15 7.48
CA LEU A 29 21.49 22.07 8.68
C LEU A 29 22.13 21.23 9.81
N SER A 30 23.05 20.32 9.48
CA SER A 30 23.77 19.50 10.47
C SER A 30 24.84 20.27 11.28
N MET A 31 25.18 21.52 10.92
CA MET A 31 26.29 22.25 11.56
C MET A 31 25.86 23.23 12.66
N ARG A 32 24.57 23.33 13.02
CA ARG A 32 24.09 24.42 13.91
C ARG A 32 23.42 24.03 15.21
N ALA A 33 23.60 22.82 15.71
CA ALA A 33 23.09 22.44 17.03
C ALA A 33 24.12 21.62 17.81
N LYS A 34 24.92 22.29 18.65
CA LYS A 34 25.62 21.68 19.78
C LYS A 34 25.53 22.62 20.98
N SER A 35 24.60 22.33 21.89
CA SER A 35 24.72 22.69 23.29
C SER A 35 25.15 21.44 24.07
N PRO A 36 26.01 21.54 25.10
CA PRO A 36 26.49 20.37 25.81
C PRO A 36 25.49 19.97 26.90
N SER A 37 24.78 18.86 26.72
CA SER A 37 24.01 18.23 27.79
C SER A 37 24.87 17.21 28.52
N SER A 38 24.94 17.29 29.85
CA SER A 38 25.84 16.56 30.75
C SER A 38 25.36 15.15 31.16
N SER A 39 24.60 14.46 30.30
CA SER A 39 24.17 13.08 30.58
C SER A 39 24.97 12.11 29.71
N PRO A 40 25.49 11.00 30.26
CA PRO A 40 26.16 10.00 29.44
C PRO A 40 25.16 9.45 28.41
N PRO A 41 25.55 9.31 27.13
CA PRO A 41 24.65 8.75 26.13
C PRO A 41 24.32 7.31 26.53
N LEU A 42 23.03 7.02 26.68
CA LEU A 42 22.54 5.64 26.81
C LEU A 42 23.11 4.82 25.63
N PRO A 43 23.52 3.57 25.85
CA PRO A 43 24.03 2.73 24.78
C PRO A 43 22.94 2.59 23.72
N HIS A 44 23.13 3.26 22.58
CA HIS A 44 22.33 3.07 21.39
C HIS A 44 22.57 1.65 20.90
N GLN A 45 21.72 0.70 21.33
CA GLN A 45 21.58 -0.54 20.61
C GLN A 45 20.92 -0.19 19.28
N PRO A 46 21.57 -0.41 18.12
CA PRO A 46 20.85 -0.32 16.86
C PRO A 46 19.78 -1.40 16.91
N SER A 47 18.51 -1.00 17.03
CA SER A 47 17.41 -1.95 16.86
C SER A 47 17.62 -2.64 15.53
N LYS A 48 17.77 -3.97 15.57
CA LYS A 48 18.05 -4.76 14.39
C LYS A 48 16.90 -4.56 13.41
N LYS A 49 17.09 -3.70 12.42
CA LYS A 49 16.09 -3.38 11.39
C LYS A 49 15.69 -4.68 10.69
N GLU A 50 14.46 -5.14 10.90
CA GLU A 50 13.96 -6.36 10.27
C GLU A 50 13.85 -6.14 8.76
N ASP A 51 14.33 -7.10 7.97
CA ASP A 51 14.13 -7.12 6.52
C ASP A 51 12.69 -7.55 6.23
N LEU A 52 11.86 -6.59 5.79
CA LEU A 52 10.44 -6.81 5.54
C LEU A 52 10.18 -7.86 4.45
N PHE A 53 11.06 -7.98 3.45
CA PHE A 53 10.91 -9.00 2.42
C PHE A 53 11.15 -10.40 3.00
N ARG A 54 12.18 -10.55 3.86
CA ARG A 54 12.42 -11.81 4.58
C ARG A 54 11.30 -12.14 5.55
N ARG A 55 10.73 -11.13 6.22
CA ARG A 55 9.56 -11.30 7.09
C ARG A 55 8.38 -11.83 6.31
N MET A 56 8.03 -11.18 5.19
CA MET A 56 6.93 -11.60 4.31
C MET A 56 7.16 -13.04 3.82
N ALA A 57 8.36 -13.37 3.35
CA ALA A 57 8.69 -14.71 2.90
C ALA A 57 8.60 -15.76 4.03
N ARG A 58 9.15 -15.47 5.21
CA ARG A 58 9.12 -16.37 6.38
C ARG A 58 7.71 -16.62 6.90
N LYS A 59 6.87 -15.58 6.90
CA LYS A 59 5.46 -15.65 7.35
C LYS A 59 4.51 -16.08 6.22
N ASP A 60 5.05 -16.41 5.05
CA ASP A 60 4.31 -16.78 3.84
C ASP A 60 3.20 -15.78 3.46
N LYS A 61 3.52 -14.49 3.58
CA LYS A 61 2.66 -13.37 3.23
C LYS A 61 2.84 -13.01 1.75
N VAL A 62 1.73 -12.57 1.15
CA VAL A 62 1.64 -12.21 -0.28
C VAL A 62 1.48 -10.72 -0.46
N TYR A 63 0.67 -10.07 0.37
CA TYR A 63 0.40 -8.64 0.30
C TYR A 63 0.56 -8.01 1.68
N GLY A 64 1.15 -6.82 1.73
CA GLY A 64 1.35 -6.09 2.97
C GLY A 64 1.12 -4.60 2.80
N TYR A 65 0.46 -3.99 3.79
CA TYR A 65 -0.02 -2.62 3.75
C TYR A 65 0.17 -1.93 5.12
N MET A 66 0.07 -0.59 5.13
CA MET A 66 0.13 0.20 6.36
C MET A 66 -1.26 0.58 6.87
N VAL A 67 -2.08 1.16 5.98
CA VAL A 67 -3.35 1.76 6.34
C VAL A 67 -4.41 1.46 5.29
N VAL A 68 -5.63 1.24 5.76
CA VAL A 68 -6.84 1.21 4.94
C VAL A 68 -7.53 2.55 5.12
N THR A 69 -7.87 3.19 4.00
CA THR A 69 -8.52 4.50 3.96
C THR A 69 -9.78 4.41 3.13
N GLN A 70 -10.54 5.50 3.01
CA GLN A 70 -11.71 5.56 2.15
C GLN A 70 -11.43 6.45 0.95
N GLU A 71 -11.89 6.03 -0.23
CA GLU A 71 -11.81 6.81 -1.46
C GLU A 71 -13.11 7.63 -1.67
N ASP A 72 -13.01 8.72 -2.42
CA ASP A 72 -14.17 9.52 -2.79
C ASP A 72 -15.13 8.71 -3.68
N ALA A 73 -16.40 8.61 -3.27
CA ALA A 73 -17.41 7.82 -3.98
C ALA A 73 -17.61 8.24 -5.45
N SER A 74 -17.35 9.51 -5.78
CA SER A 74 -17.47 10.02 -7.16
C SER A 74 -16.45 9.40 -8.11
N VAL A 75 -15.29 8.97 -7.61
CA VAL A 75 -14.18 8.45 -8.42
C VAL A 75 -14.08 6.92 -8.43
N VAL A 76 -14.91 6.24 -7.64
CA VAL A 76 -15.06 4.77 -7.67
C VAL A 76 -16.43 4.35 -8.21
N LYS A 77 -17.15 5.28 -8.84
CA LYS A 77 -18.47 5.04 -9.41
C LYS A 77 -18.43 3.83 -10.35
N GLY A 78 -19.29 2.86 -10.07
CA GLY A 78 -19.44 1.64 -10.87
C GLY A 78 -18.41 0.53 -10.59
N LEU A 79 -17.32 0.80 -9.85
CA LEU A 79 -16.26 -0.18 -9.59
C LEU A 79 -16.80 -1.41 -8.84
N TRP A 80 -17.59 -1.17 -7.80
CA TRP A 80 -18.17 -2.26 -7.01
C TRP A 80 -19.14 -3.12 -7.83
N ASN A 81 -19.96 -2.49 -8.68
CA ASN A 81 -20.87 -3.23 -9.55
C ASN A 81 -20.12 -4.05 -10.61
N ALA A 82 -19.03 -3.52 -11.17
CA ALA A 82 -18.15 -4.26 -12.07
C ALA A 82 -17.52 -5.47 -11.36
N THR A 83 -17.13 -5.31 -10.10
CA THR A 83 -16.57 -6.37 -9.26
C THR A 83 -17.60 -7.46 -8.95
N LYS A 84 -18.81 -7.09 -8.51
CA LYS A 84 -19.92 -8.03 -8.28
C LYS A 84 -20.26 -8.82 -9.55
N THR A 85 -20.26 -8.13 -10.69
CA THR A 85 -20.47 -8.76 -12.01
C THR A 85 -19.42 -9.82 -12.29
N TYR A 86 -18.13 -9.49 -12.11
CA TYR A 86 -17.04 -10.44 -12.30
C TYR A 86 -17.18 -11.67 -11.39
N MET A 87 -17.48 -11.45 -10.10
CA MET A 87 -17.66 -12.53 -9.13
C MET A 87 -18.77 -13.48 -9.56
N ARG A 88 -19.93 -12.95 -9.93
CA ARG A 88 -21.07 -13.74 -10.40
C ARG A 88 -20.72 -14.52 -11.68
N ASP A 89 -20.14 -13.84 -12.67
CA ASP A 89 -19.91 -14.43 -13.99
C ASP A 89 -18.81 -15.51 -13.96
N LYS A 90 -17.86 -15.41 -13.02
CA LYS A 90 -16.81 -16.42 -12.80
C LYS A 90 -17.12 -17.42 -11.70
N GLY A 91 -18.21 -17.26 -10.95
CA GLY A 91 -18.54 -18.10 -9.79
C GLY A 91 -17.48 -18.02 -8.70
N ILE A 92 -16.94 -16.83 -8.44
CA ILE A 92 -15.88 -16.61 -7.45
C ILE A 92 -16.52 -16.33 -6.09
N GLU A 93 -16.19 -17.18 -5.14
CA GLU A 93 -16.37 -16.90 -3.72
C GLU A 93 -15.14 -16.14 -3.18
N PRO A 94 -15.31 -14.93 -2.63
CA PRO A 94 -14.19 -14.10 -2.24
C PRO A 94 -13.55 -14.58 -0.93
N ARG A 95 -12.21 -14.56 -0.88
CA ARG A 95 -11.42 -15.18 0.21
C ARG A 95 -11.31 -14.33 1.48
N SER A 96 -11.32 -13.00 1.38
CA SER A 96 -11.26 -12.10 2.56
C SER A 96 -12.12 -10.84 2.45
N LEU A 97 -12.86 -10.67 1.35
CA LEU A 97 -13.65 -9.46 1.05
C LEU A 97 -14.66 -9.10 2.13
N GLN A 98 -15.18 -10.07 2.88
CA GLN A 98 -16.19 -9.85 3.92
C GLN A 98 -15.75 -8.82 4.98
N ARG A 99 -14.44 -8.62 5.19
CA ARG A 99 -13.90 -7.59 6.09
C ARG A 99 -14.12 -6.15 5.60
N HIS A 100 -14.39 -6.00 4.32
CA HIS A 100 -14.54 -4.73 3.63
C HIS A 100 -16.00 -4.42 3.24
N LEU A 101 -16.92 -5.31 3.59
CA LEU A 101 -18.35 -5.16 3.32
C LEU A 101 -19.10 -4.76 4.59
N ASN A 102 -20.19 -4.02 4.43
CA ASN A 102 -21.15 -3.78 5.50
C ASN A 102 -22.07 -5.00 5.70
N THR A 103 -23.05 -4.89 6.59
CA THR A 103 -24.03 -5.95 6.89
C THR A 103 -24.93 -6.32 5.71
N GLU A 104 -25.02 -5.46 4.69
CA GLU A 104 -25.81 -5.66 3.47
C GLU A 104 -24.95 -6.26 2.33
N GLY A 105 -23.67 -6.52 2.58
CA GLY A 105 -22.74 -7.02 1.56
C GLY A 105 -22.23 -5.94 0.61
N GLU A 106 -22.34 -4.66 0.97
CA GLU A 106 -21.89 -3.54 0.15
C GLU A 106 -20.53 -3.03 0.59
N TRP A 107 -19.65 -2.80 -0.40
CA TRP A 107 -18.32 -2.25 -0.19
C TRP A 107 -18.39 -0.76 0.14
N ASN A 108 -17.71 -0.34 1.19
CA ASN A 108 -17.76 1.04 1.69
C ASN A 108 -16.71 1.97 1.05
N ASN A 109 -16.23 1.66 -0.15
CA ASN A 109 -15.20 2.40 -0.87
C ASN A 109 -13.83 2.44 -0.16
N ASN A 110 -13.55 1.48 0.71
CA ASN A 110 -12.24 1.42 1.36
C ASN A 110 -11.15 0.94 0.39
N MET A 111 -9.92 1.37 0.63
CA MET A 111 -8.76 1.02 -0.20
C MET A 111 -7.52 0.82 0.66
N PHE A 112 -6.62 -0.06 0.22
CA PHE A 112 -5.26 -0.05 0.74
C PHE A 112 -4.57 1.22 0.24
N TYR A 113 -3.94 1.99 1.13
CA TYR A 113 -3.23 3.19 0.71
C TYR A 113 -1.89 2.81 0.05
N THR A 114 -1.93 2.54 -1.25
CA THR A 114 -0.84 1.94 -2.06
C THR A 114 0.41 2.81 -2.20
N ASN A 115 0.43 4.03 -1.63
CA ASN A 115 1.66 4.78 -1.39
C ASN A 115 2.67 3.98 -0.55
N PHE A 116 2.20 2.97 0.20
CA PHE A 116 3.03 1.89 0.69
C PHE A 116 2.37 0.54 0.40
N GLU A 117 3.07 -0.32 -0.31
CA GLU A 117 2.75 -1.74 -0.40
C GLU A 117 4.02 -2.58 -0.51
N ILE A 118 3.99 -3.78 0.10
CA ILE A 118 4.98 -4.84 -0.12
C ILE A 118 4.22 -6.05 -0.62
N SER A 119 4.53 -6.52 -1.82
CA SER A 119 3.76 -7.61 -2.41
C SER A 119 4.64 -8.57 -3.20
N ARG A 120 4.18 -9.83 -3.30
CA ARG A 120 4.78 -10.79 -4.23
C ARG A 120 4.27 -10.49 -5.63
N THR A 121 5.21 -10.29 -6.55
CA THR A 121 4.91 -9.92 -7.95
C THR A 121 4.22 -11.03 -8.74
N ASP A 122 4.33 -12.29 -8.31
CA ASP A 122 3.65 -13.42 -8.92
C ASP A 122 2.13 -13.37 -8.73
N PHE A 123 1.64 -12.81 -7.62
CA PHE A 123 0.22 -12.58 -7.39
C PHE A 123 -0.39 -11.70 -8.51
N TRP A 124 0.21 -10.54 -8.77
CA TRP A 124 -0.28 -9.62 -9.80
C TRP A 124 -0.16 -10.17 -11.22
N ARG A 125 0.80 -11.08 -11.45
CA ARG A 125 0.99 -11.76 -12.74
C ARG A 125 0.13 -13.01 -12.88
N GLY A 126 -0.50 -13.45 -11.80
CA GLY A 126 -1.34 -14.63 -11.75
C GLY A 126 -2.59 -14.47 -12.60
N GLU A 127 -3.07 -15.59 -13.14
CA GLU A 127 -4.21 -15.62 -14.04
C GLU A 127 -5.49 -15.05 -13.40
N GLU A 128 -5.73 -15.33 -12.12
CA GLU A 128 -6.88 -14.83 -11.35
C GLU A 128 -6.91 -13.29 -11.36
N TYR A 129 -5.82 -12.65 -10.89
CA TYR A 129 -5.75 -11.19 -10.85
C TYR A 129 -5.78 -10.57 -12.25
N GLN A 130 -5.05 -11.14 -13.21
CA GLN A 130 -5.03 -10.64 -14.59
C GLN A 130 -6.39 -10.76 -15.27
N SER A 131 -7.15 -11.82 -15.00
CA SER A 131 -8.52 -11.96 -15.49
C SER A 131 -9.46 -10.91 -14.89
N TYR A 132 -9.34 -10.63 -13.59
CA TYR A 132 -10.12 -9.60 -12.93
C TYR A 132 -9.78 -8.21 -13.46
N PHE A 133 -8.49 -7.89 -13.58
CA PHE A 133 -8.03 -6.60 -14.08
C PHE A 133 -8.49 -6.35 -15.52
N ARG A 134 -8.40 -7.35 -16.42
CA ARG A 134 -8.92 -7.22 -17.79
C ARG A 134 -10.42 -6.94 -17.81
N HIS A 135 -11.20 -7.65 -16.98
CA HIS A 135 -12.64 -7.40 -16.87
C HIS A 135 -12.93 -5.95 -16.48
N LEU A 136 -12.18 -5.38 -15.52
CA LEU A 136 -12.33 -3.98 -15.14
C LEU A 136 -11.92 -3.02 -16.27
N ASP A 137 -10.82 -3.29 -16.96
CA ASP A 137 -10.32 -2.47 -18.06
C ASP A 137 -11.32 -2.39 -19.22
N GLU A 138 -11.95 -3.53 -19.56
CA GLU A 138 -12.99 -3.63 -20.59
C GLU A 138 -14.23 -2.76 -20.30
N THR A 139 -14.51 -2.44 -19.03
CA THR A 139 -15.60 -1.53 -18.67
C THR A 139 -15.30 -0.06 -18.97
N MET A 140 -14.05 0.28 -19.31
CA MET A 140 -13.53 1.65 -19.46
C MET A 140 -13.62 2.51 -18.18
N GLY A 141 -13.98 1.94 -17.02
CA GLY A 141 -14.19 2.67 -15.78
C GLY A 141 -12.93 3.39 -15.26
N ILE A 142 -11.75 2.81 -15.48
CA ILE A 142 -10.45 3.42 -15.14
C ILE A 142 -10.31 4.80 -15.81
N TYR A 143 -10.69 4.90 -17.08
CA TYR A 143 -10.59 6.13 -17.87
C TYR A 143 -11.76 7.09 -17.63
N MET A 144 -12.98 6.55 -17.49
CA MET A 144 -14.20 7.35 -17.39
C MET A 144 -14.47 7.91 -15.99
N HIS A 145 -13.98 7.22 -14.95
CA HIS A 145 -14.31 7.52 -13.55
C HIS A 145 -13.10 7.71 -12.66
N ARG A 146 -11.87 7.56 -13.17
CA ARG A 146 -10.62 7.67 -12.39
C ARG A 146 -10.53 6.62 -11.28
N TRP A 147 -10.88 5.36 -11.59
CA TRP A 147 -10.63 4.26 -10.66
C TRP A 147 -9.13 4.17 -10.38
N GLY A 148 -8.74 4.42 -9.13
CA GLY A 148 -7.35 4.32 -8.70
C GLY A 148 -6.89 2.87 -8.57
N ASP A 149 -5.57 2.67 -8.58
CA ASP A 149 -4.95 1.39 -8.28
C ASP A 149 -5.29 0.91 -6.87
N ALA A 150 -5.31 1.81 -5.89
CA ALA A 150 -5.60 1.52 -4.48
C ALA A 150 -6.91 0.75 -4.23
N PRO A 151 -8.10 1.23 -4.68
CA PRO A 151 -9.34 0.48 -4.52
C PRO A 151 -9.37 -0.80 -5.37
N ILE A 152 -8.76 -0.80 -6.57
CA ILE A 152 -8.67 -2.00 -7.43
C ILE A 152 -7.84 -3.09 -6.75
N HIS A 153 -6.69 -2.72 -6.15
CA HIS A 153 -5.81 -3.62 -5.42
C HIS A 153 -6.52 -4.18 -4.20
N LEU A 154 -7.25 -3.37 -3.42
CA LEU A 154 -8.01 -3.88 -2.27
C LEU A 154 -9.03 -4.94 -2.68
N LEU A 155 -9.82 -4.66 -3.71
CA LEU A 155 -10.82 -5.62 -4.20
C LEU A 155 -10.13 -6.88 -4.75
N GLY A 156 -9.13 -6.74 -5.63
CA GLY A 156 -8.42 -7.89 -6.19
C GLY A 156 -7.71 -8.75 -5.15
N VAL A 157 -7.02 -8.13 -4.19
CA VAL A 157 -6.42 -8.84 -3.04
C VAL A 157 -7.49 -9.57 -2.25
N SER A 158 -8.61 -8.93 -1.94
CA SER A 158 -9.64 -9.51 -1.08
C SER A 158 -10.50 -10.59 -1.76
N LEU A 159 -10.56 -10.57 -3.09
CA LEU A 159 -11.14 -11.66 -3.87
C LEU A 159 -10.27 -12.91 -3.79
N PHE A 160 -8.95 -12.76 -3.95
CA PHE A 160 -8.06 -13.88 -4.26
C PHE A 160 -7.09 -14.27 -3.16
N LEU A 161 -6.99 -13.53 -2.06
CA LEU A 161 -6.10 -13.87 -0.94
C LEU A 161 -6.92 -14.11 0.33
N GLU A 162 -6.59 -15.17 1.03
CA GLU A 162 -7.05 -15.37 2.40
C GLU A 162 -6.39 -14.35 3.32
N GLU A 163 -7.05 -13.98 4.41
CA GLU A 163 -6.50 -13.02 5.37
C GLU A 163 -5.13 -13.44 5.90
N GLY A 164 -4.92 -14.75 6.11
CA GLY A 164 -3.65 -15.29 6.58
C GLY A 164 -2.46 -14.93 5.67
N ARG A 165 -2.72 -14.57 4.41
CA ARG A 165 -1.72 -14.16 3.40
C ARG A 165 -1.48 -12.65 3.37
N ILE A 166 -2.23 -11.87 4.13
CA ILE A 166 -2.15 -10.41 4.17
C ILE A 166 -1.47 -9.99 5.49
N GLU A 167 -0.63 -8.96 5.45
CA GLU A 167 0.03 -8.41 6.64
C GLU A 167 -0.15 -6.89 6.74
N ARG A 168 -0.71 -6.44 7.85
CA ARG A 168 -0.64 -5.03 8.24
C ARG A 168 0.67 -4.78 8.99
N PHE A 169 1.40 -3.74 8.60
CA PHE A 169 2.66 -3.36 9.23
C PHE A 169 2.45 -2.22 10.24
N ASP A 170 2.07 -2.57 11.46
CA ASP A 170 1.92 -1.56 12.53
C ASP A 170 3.27 -1.13 13.14
N ASP A 171 4.32 -1.94 12.96
CA ASP A 171 5.64 -1.76 13.56
C ASP A 171 6.67 -1.07 12.63
N VAL A 172 6.24 -0.66 11.44
CA VAL A 172 7.10 0.01 10.45
C VAL A 172 6.81 1.52 10.47
N PRO A 173 7.81 2.40 10.69
CA PRO A 173 7.57 3.83 10.61
C PRO A 173 7.23 4.24 9.17
N PHE A 174 6.13 4.96 8.99
CA PHE A 174 5.67 5.47 7.69
C PHE A 174 5.04 6.84 7.84
N TRP A 175 5.28 7.69 6.84
CA TRP A 175 4.62 8.98 6.73
C TRP A 175 4.38 9.34 5.28
N HIS A 176 3.12 9.59 4.93
CA HIS A 176 2.74 10.20 3.66
C HIS A 176 1.47 11.03 3.86
N GLN A 177 1.54 12.33 3.57
CA GLN A 177 0.44 13.28 3.80
C GLN A 177 -0.08 13.22 5.25
N TYR A 178 -1.36 12.93 5.44
CA TYR A 178 -2.04 12.84 6.74
C TYR A 178 -1.88 11.47 7.41
N TYR A 179 -1.33 10.48 6.70
CA TYR A 179 -1.17 9.13 7.22
C TYR A 179 0.22 8.96 7.82
N VAL A 180 0.23 8.76 9.14
CA VAL A 180 1.42 8.61 9.95
C VAL A 180 1.29 7.31 10.73
N ASN A 181 2.26 6.41 10.57
CA ASN A 181 2.45 5.27 11.45
C ASN A 181 3.74 5.48 12.25
N LEU A 182 3.61 5.73 13.54
CA LEU A 182 4.73 5.82 14.48
C LEU A 182 4.61 4.63 15.44
N PRO A 183 5.48 3.62 15.33
CA PRO A 183 5.53 2.54 16.29
C PRO A 183 5.75 3.09 17.70
N ALA A 184 5.11 2.47 18.70
CA ALA A 184 5.33 2.84 20.09
C ALA A 184 6.83 2.78 20.43
N PRO A 185 7.38 3.73 21.21
CA PRO A 185 8.73 3.60 21.72
C PRO A 185 8.82 2.30 22.54
N GLY A 186 9.70 1.40 22.10
CA GLY A 186 9.97 0.14 22.78
C GLY A 186 10.80 0.30 24.04
#